data_AF-A0A1G9ZEC7-F1
#
_entry.id   AF-A0A1G9ZEC7-F1
#
_cell.length_a   1.000
_cell.length_b   1.000
_cell.length_c   1.000
_cell.angle_alpha   90.00
_cell.angle_beta   90.00
_cell.angle_gamma   90.00
#
_symmetry.space_group_name_H-M   'P 1'
#
loop_
_entity.id
_entity.type
_entity.pdbx_description
1 polymer ?
#
loop_
_entity_poly.entity_id
_entity_poly.type
_entity_poly.pdbx_seq_one_letter_code
_entity_poly.pdbx_strand_id
1 'polypeptide(L)'
;MDQGEAISILKDAVFTALKLSAPILIVSIAVGFIISVLQAATQIHEQTLTFVPKLVAIALVLLLLASWMMTTMSDFTQQIFSMMAAS
;
A
#
# COMPACT_ATOMS: atom_id res chain seq x y z
N MET A 1 26.23 -5.87 13.84
CA MET A 1 24.92 -6.47 13.51
C MET A 1 24.79 -7.83 14.17
N ASP A 2 24.07 -7.88 15.28
CA ASP A 2 23.68 -9.13 15.93
C ASP A 2 22.39 -9.70 15.29
N GLN A 3 22.09 -10.98 15.49
CA GLN A 3 20.90 -11.63 14.97
C GLN A 3 19.60 -10.95 15.43
N GLY A 4 19.55 -10.41 16.66
CA GLY A 4 18.38 -9.68 17.16
C GLY A 4 18.12 -8.36 16.41
N GLU A 5 19.18 -7.68 15.99
CA GLU A 5 19.09 -6.40 15.26
C GLU A 5 18.56 -6.61 13.83
N ALA A 6 19.01 -7.67 13.16
CA ALA A 6 18.51 -8.05 11.85
C ALA A 6 17.00 -8.39 11.87
N ILE A 7 16.53 -9.08 12.92
CA ILE A 7 15.11 -9.40 13.09
C ILE A 7 14.28 -8.13 13.32
N SER A 8 14.82 -7.17 14.08
CA SER A 8 14.16 -5.88 14.32
C SER A 8 13.98 -5.10 13.03
N ILE A 9 15.04 -5.00 12.20
CA ILE A 9 14.99 -4.35 10.90
C ILE A 9 13.94 -5.01 9.99
N LEU A 10 13.89 -6.34 9.96
CA LEU A 10 12.90 -7.07 9.17
C LEU A 10 11.46 -6.74 9.61
N LYS A 11 11.22 -6.68 10.92
CA LYS A 11 9.91 -6.31 11.46
C LYS A 11 9.52 -4.90 11.03
N ASP A 12 10.41 -3.92 11.17
CA ASP A 12 10.15 -2.53 10.79
C ASP A 12 9.92 -2.40 9.27
N ALA A 13 10.64 -3.16 8.45
CA ALA A 13 10.44 -3.21 7.00
C ALA A 13 9.03 -3.72 6.65
N VAL A 14 8.58 -4.82 7.28
CA VAL A 14 7.24 -5.37 7.06
C VAL A 14 6.16 -4.40 7.52
N PHE A 15 6.31 -3.77 8.69
CA PHE A 15 5.37 -2.77 9.16
C PHE A 15 5.29 -1.55 8.24
N THR A 16 6.43 -1.10 7.71
CA THR A 16 6.48 0.01 6.77
C THR A 16 5.79 -0.36 5.45
N ALA A 17 6.04 -1.56 4.92
CA ALA A 17 5.37 -2.06 3.72
C ALA A 17 3.85 -2.19 3.92
N LEU A 18 3.41 -2.70 5.07
CA LEU A 18 1.98 -2.76 5.43
C LEU A 18 1.37 -1.36 5.50
N LYS A 19 2.06 -0.41 6.15
CA LYS A 19 1.58 0.97 6.27
C LYS A 19 1.41 1.65 4.91
N LEU A 20 2.35 1.44 4.00
CA LEU A 20 2.28 1.98 2.64
C LEU A 20 1.19 1.32 1.78
N SER A 21 1.02 0.01 1.90
CA SER A 21 0.03 -0.74 1.11
C SER A 21 -1.39 -0.62 1.64
N ALA A 22 -1.58 -0.41 2.94
CA ALA A 22 -2.88 -0.31 3.59
C ALA A 22 -3.89 0.62 2.87
N PRO A 23 -3.60 1.90 2.59
CA PRO A 23 -4.57 2.78 1.94
C PRO A 23 -4.96 2.30 0.53
N ILE A 24 -3.99 1.75 -0.22
CA ILE A 24 -4.22 1.23 -1.57
C ILE A 24 -5.12 -0.01 -1.52
N LEU A 25 -4.85 -0.92 -0.58
CA LEU A 25 -5.62 -2.14 -0.38
C LEU A 25 -7.06 -1.82 0.05
N ILE A 26 -7.24 -0.91 1.01
CA ILE A 26 -8.56 -0.47 1.48
C ILE A 26 -9.39 0.06 0.31
N VAL A 27 -8.82 0.92 -0.53
CA VAL A 27 -9.53 1.49 -1.68
C VAL A 27 -9.82 0.42 -2.74
N SER A 28 -8.85 -0.45 -3.03
CA SER A 28 -9.04 -1.55 -3.98
C SER A 28 -10.17 -2.48 -3.56
N ILE A 29 -10.26 -2.80 -2.26
CA ILE A 29 -11.34 -3.61 -1.67
C ILE A 29 -12.67 -2.87 -1.76
N ALA A 30 -12.74 -1.61 -1.31
CA ALA A 30 -13.98 -0.84 -1.31
C ALA A 30 -14.57 -0.67 -2.72
N VAL A 31 -13.74 -0.26 -3.69
CA VAL A 31 -14.16 -0.08 -5.08
C VAL A 31 -14.52 -1.43 -5.71
N GLY A 32 -13.70 -2.46 -5.49
CA GLY A 32 -14.00 -3.81 -5.97
C GLY A 32 -15.35 -4.31 -5.47
N PHE A 33 -15.63 -4.14 -4.17
CA PHE A 33 -16.89 -4.53 -3.55
C PHE A 33 -18.08 -3.78 -4.15
N ILE A 34 -18.00 -2.45 -4.27
CA ILE A 34 -19.08 -1.63 -4.85
C ILE A 34 -19.40 -2.09 -6.27
N ILE A 35 -18.36 -2.29 -7.10
CA ILE A 35 -18.56 -2.72 -8.49
C ILE A 35 -19.13 -4.15 -8.56
N SER A 36 -18.69 -5.07 -7.70
CA SER A 36 -19.26 -6.43 -7.65
C SER A 36 -20.74 -6.44 -7.31
N VAL A 37 -21.20 -5.56 -6.41
CA VAL A 37 -22.63 -5.43 -6.10
C VAL A 37 -23.41 -4.89 -7.30
N LEU A 38 -22.88 -3.87 -7.98
CA LEU A 38 -23.52 -3.29 -9.17
C LEU A 38 -23.60 -4.32 -10.31
N GLN A 39 -22.53 -5.09 -10.55
CA GLN A 39 -22.50 -6.16 -11.55
C GLN A 39 -23.56 -7.22 -11.27
N ALA A 40 -23.70 -7.64 -10.01
CA ALA A 40 -24.71 -8.60 -9.60
C ALA A 40 -26.13 -8.03 -9.77
N ALA A 41 -26.36 -6.76 -9.41
CA ALA A 41 -27.66 -6.11 -9.52
C ALA A 41 -28.11 -5.92 -10.98
N THR A 42 -27.19 -5.62 -11.91
CA THR A 42 -27.51 -5.41 -13.33
C THR A 42 -27.32 -6.64 -14.20
N GLN A 43 -26.87 -7.77 -13.62
CA GLN A 43 -26.54 -9.02 -14.33
C GLN A 43 -25.45 -8.86 -15.42
N ILE A 44 -24.59 -7.83 -15.31
CA ILE A 44 -23.51 -7.57 -16.27
C ILE A 44 -22.23 -8.20 -15.75
N HIS A 45 -21.63 -9.12 -16.53
CA HIS A 45 -20.42 -9.87 -16.17
C HIS A 45 -19.21 -9.48 -17.03
N GLU A 46 -19.12 -8.21 -17.42
CA GLU A 46 -18.02 -7.68 -18.24
C GLU A 46 -16.80 -7.37 -17.37
N GLN A 47 -15.69 -8.10 -17.58
CA GLN A 47 -14.48 -7.97 -16.76
C GLN A 47 -13.85 -6.56 -16.78
N THR A 48 -14.00 -5.84 -17.90
CA THR A 48 -13.47 -4.47 -18.08
C THR A 48 -14.11 -3.46 -17.12
N LEU A 49 -15.38 -3.64 -16.75
CA LEU A 49 -16.09 -2.76 -15.81
C LEU A 49 -15.54 -2.88 -14.38
N THR A 50 -14.96 -4.01 -14.00
CA THR A 50 -14.31 -4.16 -12.68
C THR A 50 -12.92 -3.53 -12.66
N PHE A 51 -12.23 -3.58 -13.80
CA PHE A 51 -10.82 -3.23 -13.88
C PHE A 51 -10.59 -1.72 -13.96
N VAL A 52 -11.27 -1.04 -14.87
CA VAL A 52 -11.00 0.39 -15.16
C VAL A 52 -11.31 1.30 -13.96
N PRO A 53 -12.51 1.25 -13.33
CA PRO A 53 -12.81 2.12 -12.20
C PRO A 53 -11.86 1.88 -11.01
N LYS A 54 -11.47 0.62 -10.78
CA LYS A 54 -10.51 0.26 -9.73
C LYS A 54 -9.13 0.86 -9.98
N LEU A 55 -8.61 0.79 -11.21
CA LEU A 55 -7.33 1.40 -11.56
C LEU A 55 -7.34 2.91 -11.36
N VAL A 56 -8.40 3.59 -11.79
CA VAL A 56 -8.54 5.04 -11.62
C VAL A 56 -8.53 5.41 -10.13
N ALA A 57 -9.28 4.67 -9.31
CA ALA A 57 -9.31 4.91 -7.87
C ALA A 57 -7.94 4.69 -7.20
N ILE A 58 -7.23 3.62 -7.56
CA ILE A 58 -5.88 3.35 -7.05
C ILE A 58 -4.91 4.46 -7.47
N ALA A 59 -4.95 4.90 -8.73
CA ALA A 59 -4.10 5.97 -9.23
C ALA A 59 -4.35 7.29 -8.49
N LEU A 60 -5.62 7.64 -8.22
CA LEU A 60 -5.97 8.83 -7.45
C LEU A 60 -5.43 8.76 -6.01
N VAL A 61 -5.58 7.62 -5.34
CA VAL A 61 -5.05 7.42 -3.98
C VAL A 61 -3.53 7.53 -3.95
N LEU A 62 -2.85 6.96 -4.93
CA LEU A 62 -1.40 7.07 -5.07
C LEU A 62 -0.97 8.54 -5.24
N LEU A 63 -1.65 9.31 -6.07
CA LEU A 63 -1.35 10.74 -6.25
C LEU A 63 -1.58 11.55 -4.98
N LEU A 64 -2.70 11.31 -4.29
CA LEU A 64 -3.05 12.03 -3.06
C LEU A 64 -2.11 11.68 -1.90
N LEU A 65 -1.67 10.43 -1.81
CA LEU A 65 -0.81 9.95 -0.73
C LEU A 65 0.68 9.93 -1.09
N ALA A 66 1.06 10.32 -2.31
CA ALA A 66 2.43 10.26 -2.80
C ALA A 66 3.44 10.91 -1.83
N SER A 67 3.15 12.12 -1.36
CA SER A 67 4.02 12.85 -0.44
C SER A 67 4.20 12.12 0.89
N TRP A 68 3.13 11.55 1.44
CA TRP A 68 3.17 10.83 2.71
C TRP A 68 3.90 9.48 2.57
N MET A 69 3.68 8.77 1.47
CA MET A 69 4.37 7.52 1.16
C MET A 69 5.87 7.75 0.99
N MET A 70 6.25 8.84 0.32
CA MET A 70 7.65 9.22 0.15
C MET A 70 8.31 9.58 1.48
N THR A 71 7.63 10.32 2.35
CA THR A 71 8.12 10.64 3.69
C THR A 71 8.32 9.36 4.50
N THR A 72 7.34 8.47 4.52
CA THR A 72 7.40 7.19 5.24
C THR A 72 8.56 6.30 4.77
N MET A 73 8.82 6.24 3.45
CA MET A 73 9.98 5.52 2.91
C MET A 73 11.31 6.18 3.25
N SER A 74 11.36 7.52 3.22
CA SER A 74 12.57 8.26 3.57
C SER A 74 12.90 8.07 5.05
N ASP A 75 11.91 8.14 5.94
CA ASP A 75 12.08 7.93 7.38
C ASP A 75 12.65 6.55 7.68
N PHE A 76 12.07 5.50 7.08
CA PHE A 76 12.58 4.13 7.21
C PHE A 76 14.01 4.01 6.68
N THR A 77 14.29 4.62 5.52
CA THR A 77 15.63 4.60 4.94
C THR A 77 16.66 5.29 5.84
N GLN A 78 16.33 6.47 6.37
CA GLN A 78 17.16 7.22 7.31
C GLN A 78 17.40 6.44 8.60
N GLN A 79 16.40 5.71 9.10
CA GLN A 79 16.54 4.82 10.25
C GLN A 79 17.57 3.72 9.98
N ILE A 80 17.57 3.10 8.80
CA ILE A 80 18.56 2.08 8.44
C ILE A 80 19.98 2.69 8.35
N PHE A 81 20.11 3.86 7.72
CA PHE A 81 21.41 4.54 7.64
C PHE A 81 21.95 4.97 9.00
N SER A 82 21.09 5.42 9.92
CA SER A 82 21.53 5.80 11.26
C SER A 82 21.97 4.59 12.09
N MET A 83 21.29 3.45 11.95
CA MET A 83 21.71 2.19 12.57
C MET A 83 23.08 1.74 12.04
N MET A 84 23.31 1.83 10.73
CA MET A 84 24.61 1.48 10.14
C MET A 84 25.75 2.41 10.57
N ALA A 85 25.48 3.69 10.80
CA ALA A 85 26.50 4.65 11.24
C ALA A 85 26.83 4.53 12.74
N ALA A 86 25.90 4.00 13.55
CA ALA A 86 26.06 3.81 14.98
C ALA A 86 26.72 2.46 15.35
N SER A 87 26.77 1.52 14.40
CA SER A 87 27.42 0.20 14.52
C SER A 87 28.86 0.21 14.05
#